data_AF-A0A4Q2JXY7-F1
#
_entry.id   AF-A0A4Q2JXY7-F1
#
_cell.length_a   1.000
_cell.length_b   1.000
_cell.length_c   1.000
_cell.angle_alpha   90.00
_cell.angle_beta   90.00
_cell.angle_gamma   90.00
#
_symmetry.space_group_name_H-M   'P 1'
#
loop_
_entity.id
_entity.type
_entity.pdbx_description
1 polymer ?
#
loop_
_entity_poly.entity_id
_entity_poly.type
_entity_poly.pdbx_seq_one_letter_code
_entity_poly.pdbx_strand_id
1 'polypeptide(L)'
;MDTETTLNASPAPTCGEGSPAPAHAWTPSQLKPRNLREAKARRNEPTATSANEHNKKHNVREYTLGEEIANSVSHGIGALLAIAAIPILVVKAVSHGGGILLFAALVYSLTMLLEYTMSTLYHAIAVDKAKRVFKVLDHSCIYLFIAGSYTPFCLITLADAGGVWLCAFVWALAIAGVACEAFWVFRPRWISAVLYLALGWAIVWYLPALVSAIPTAGLWLLVIGGVCYSIGCIFYVLKKVPYMHSIFHLWVVAGSVLQFLAVVLYVM
;
A
#
# COMPACT_ATOMS: atom_id res chain seq x y z
N MET A 1 78.55 1.43 0.51
CA MET A 1 79.38 2.38 -0.23
C MET A 1 79.00 2.21 -1.69
N ASP A 2 78.30 3.11 -2.37
CA ASP A 2 77.94 4.54 -2.18
C ASP A 2 76.65 4.79 -3.01
N THR A 3 75.55 5.33 -2.45
CA THR A 3 75.02 6.74 -2.60
C THR A 3 75.13 7.34 -4.02
N GLU A 4 74.21 8.12 -4.60
CA GLU A 4 72.80 8.52 -4.45
C GLU A 4 72.52 9.48 -5.65
N THR A 5 71.25 9.65 -6.05
CA THR A 5 70.65 10.92 -6.54
C THR A 5 70.92 11.46 -7.96
N THR A 6 69.86 11.63 -8.78
CA THR A 6 69.36 12.96 -9.22
C THR A 6 67.93 12.91 -9.78
N LEU A 7 67.14 13.86 -9.30
CA LEU A 7 65.77 14.27 -9.64
C LEU A 7 65.76 15.12 -10.93
N ASN A 8 64.69 15.10 -11.73
CA ASN A 8 64.07 16.36 -12.18
C ASN A 8 62.62 16.22 -12.69
N ALA A 9 61.86 17.29 -12.50
CA ALA A 9 60.40 17.35 -12.42
C ALA A 9 59.67 17.91 -13.67
N SER A 10 58.38 17.52 -13.77
CA SER A 10 57.14 18.07 -14.38
C SER A 10 57.13 19.12 -15.51
N PRO A 11 56.04 19.10 -16.31
CA PRO A 11 55.03 20.15 -16.11
C PRO A 11 53.56 19.64 -16.11
N ALA A 12 52.68 20.45 -15.50
CA ALA A 12 51.22 20.50 -15.67
C ALA A 12 50.85 21.93 -16.15
N PRO A 13 49.59 22.32 -16.46
CA PRO A 13 48.37 21.59 -16.85
C PRO A 13 47.76 22.14 -18.17
N THR A 14 46.70 21.52 -18.71
CA THR A 14 45.73 22.25 -19.55
C THR A 14 44.30 21.96 -19.07
N CYS A 15 43.58 23.04 -18.76
CA CYS A 15 42.17 23.05 -18.37
C CYS A 15 41.28 22.73 -19.58
N GLY A 16 40.28 21.89 -19.38
CA GLY A 16 39.21 21.64 -20.34
C GLY A 16 38.05 20.87 -19.72
N GLU A 17 37.05 21.63 -19.28
CA GLU A 17 35.62 21.29 -19.31
C GLU A 17 35.03 20.26 -18.31
N GLY A 18 34.06 20.78 -17.54
CA GLY A 18 32.83 20.04 -17.20
C GLY A 18 32.91 19.14 -15.96
N SER A 19 32.49 19.66 -14.81
CA SER A 19 32.08 18.81 -13.69
C SER A 19 30.89 17.94 -14.14
N PRO A 20 30.98 16.59 -14.18
CA PRO A 20 29.84 15.76 -14.53
C PRO A 20 28.95 15.57 -13.29
N ALA A 21 27.65 15.63 -13.54
CA ALA A 21 26.55 15.34 -12.62
C ALA A 21 26.77 14.04 -11.79
N PRO A 22 26.17 13.92 -10.59
CA PRO A 22 26.43 12.79 -9.71
C PRO A 22 26.14 11.45 -10.38
N ALA A 23 27.10 10.54 -10.20
CA ALA A 23 27.23 9.27 -10.88
C ALA A 23 25.94 8.43 -10.84
N HIS A 24 25.51 8.01 -12.02
CA HIS A 24 24.60 6.87 -12.20
C HIS A 24 25.07 5.70 -11.35
N ALA A 25 24.17 5.14 -10.52
CA ALA A 25 24.43 3.92 -9.76
C ALA A 25 25.01 2.83 -10.69
N TRP A 26 26.27 2.46 -10.43
CA TRP A 26 27.00 1.50 -11.26
C TRP A 26 26.30 0.14 -11.22
N THR A 27 25.84 -0.32 -12.37
CA THR A 27 25.36 -1.69 -12.58
C THR A 27 26.45 -2.48 -13.31
N PRO A 28 26.90 -3.63 -12.78
CA PRO A 28 27.88 -4.47 -13.47
C PRO A 28 27.44 -4.76 -14.90
N SER A 29 28.35 -4.63 -15.87
CA SER A 29 28.05 -4.83 -17.30
C SER A 29 27.43 -6.20 -17.62
N GLN A 30 27.74 -7.21 -16.79
CA GLN A 30 27.22 -8.57 -16.80
C GLN A 30 25.69 -8.64 -16.54
N LEU A 31 25.11 -7.63 -15.89
CA LEU A 31 23.69 -7.57 -15.53
C LEU A 31 22.86 -6.66 -16.45
N LYS A 32 23.50 -5.98 -17.42
CA LYS A 32 22.81 -5.11 -18.36
C LYS A 32 22.21 -5.96 -19.50
N PRO A 33 20.91 -5.83 -19.82
CA PRO A 33 20.31 -6.57 -20.92
C PRO A 33 21.00 -6.17 -22.24
N ARG A 34 21.40 -7.14 -23.08
CA ARG A 34 22.14 -6.88 -24.32
C ARG A 34 21.26 -6.27 -25.40
N ASN A 35 19.95 -6.49 -25.33
CA ASN A 35 18.98 -5.95 -26.27
C ASN A 35 17.56 -5.85 -25.65
N LEU A 36 16.65 -5.18 -26.36
CA LEU A 36 15.26 -4.99 -25.93
C LEU A 36 14.49 -6.32 -25.76
N ARG A 37 14.85 -7.37 -26.52
CA ARG A 37 14.23 -8.69 -26.40
C ARG A 37 14.59 -9.37 -25.08
N GLU A 38 15.85 -9.32 -24.67
CA GLU A 38 16.32 -9.80 -23.37
C GLU A 38 15.73 -8.99 -22.21
N ALA A 39 15.62 -7.67 -22.36
CA ALA A 39 14.92 -6.84 -21.37
C ALA A 39 13.45 -7.25 -21.22
N LYS A 40 12.75 -7.53 -22.33
CA LYS A 40 11.37 -8.05 -22.34
C LYS A 40 11.26 -9.45 -21.74
N ALA A 41 12.22 -10.33 -22.02
CA ALA A 41 12.26 -11.68 -21.47
C ALA A 41 12.39 -11.65 -19.94
N ARG A 42 13.36 -10.87 -19.42
CA ARG A 42 13.56 -10.68 -17.98
C ARG A 42 12.34 -10.08 -17.26
N ARG A 43 11.57 -9.21 -17.92
CA ARG A 43 10.32 -8.64 -17.37
C ARG A 43 9.26 -9.71 -17.10
N ASN A 44 9.21 -10.73 -17.95
CA ASN A 44 8.18 -11.77 -17.94
C ASN A 44 8.63 -13.02 -17.16
N GLU A 45 9.89 -13.10 -16.77
CA GLU A 45 10.39 -14.14 -15.88
C GLU A 45 9.95 -13.85 -14.43
N PRO A 46 9.55 -14.88 -13.66
CA PRO A 46 9.35 -14.76 -12.22
C PRO A 46 10.63 -14.28 -11.53
N THR A 47 10.48 -13.42 -10.52
CA THR A 47 11.64 -12.89 -9.77
C THR A 47 12.39 -14.04 -9.09
N ALA A 48 13.70 -14.19 -9.36
CA ALA A 48 14.53 -15.23 -8.76
C ALA A 48 14.94 -14.85 -7.33
N THR A 49 14.19 -15.34 -6.35
CA THR A 49 14.39 -15.09 -4.91
C THR A 49 14.64 -16.40 -4.15
N SER A 50 15.39 -16.42 -3.05
CA SER A 50 15.63 -17.65 -2.25
C SER A 50 14.36 -18.16 -1.55
N ALA A 51 13.33 -17.32 -1.43
CA ALA A 51 11.97 -17.77 -1.13
C ALA A 51 11.38 -18.75 -2.18
N ASN A 52 11.95 -18.80 -3.40
CA ASN A 52 11.45 -19.58 -4.53
C ASN A 52 11.61 -21.08 -4.37
N GLU A 53 12.64 -21.56 -3.66
CA GLU A 53 12.77 -23.02 -3.44
C GLU A 53 11.67 -23.55 -2.52
N HIS A 54 11.26 -22.75 -1.53
CA HIS A 54 10.23 -23.15 -0.57
C HIS A 54 8.80 -22.95 -1.10
N ASN A 55 8.56 -21.96 -1.98
CA ASN A 55 7.27 -21.76 -2.67
C ASN A 55 6.99 -22.84 -3.73
N LYS A 56 8.03 -23.42 -4.34
CA LYS A 56 7.91 -24.54 -5.28
C LYS A 56 7.19 -25.74 -4.67
N LYS A 57 7.39 -25.98 -3.35
CA LYS A 57 6.70 -27.05 -2.59
C LYS A 57 5.20 -26.80 -2.38
N HIS A 58 4.72 -25.56 -2.47
CA HIS A 58 3.31 -25.20 -2.21
C HIS A 58 2.55 -24.70 -3.44
N ASN A 59 3.13 -24.82 -4.65
CA ASN A 59 2.51 -24.48 -5.93
C ASN A 59 1.94 -23.03 -5.96
N VAL A 60 2.68 -22.09 -5.37
CA VAL A 60 2.32 -20.67 -5.30
C VAL A 60 2.97 -19.95 -6.47
N ARG A 61 2.17 -19.36 -7.38
CA ARG A 61 2.68 -18.52 -8.47
C ARG A 61 3.39 -17.28 -7.92
N GLU A 62 4.60 -17.06 -8.40
CA GLU A 62 5.41 -15.87 -8.13
C GLU A 62 5.14 -14.79 -9.16
N TYR A 63 5.22 -13.54 -8.72
CA TYR A 63 5.03 -12.40 -9.61
C TYR A 63 6.27 -12.20 -10.48
N THR A 64 6.02 -11.91 -11.76
CA THR A 64 7.06 -11.45 -12.67
C THR A 64 7.52 -10.04 -12.28
N LEU A 65 8.70 -9.64 -12.72
CA LEU A 65 9.18 -8.27 -12.51
C LEU A 65 8.18 -7.22 -13.04
N GLY A 66 7.54 -7.51 -14.17
CA GLY A 66 6.52 -6.64 -14.74
C GLY A 66 5.26 -6.51 -13.87
N GLU A 67 4.86 -7.58 -13.17
CA GLU A 67 3.75 -7.56 -12.22
C GLU A 67 4.13 -6.81 -10.93
N GLU A 68 5.34 -7.04 -10.39
CA GLU A 68 5.84 -6.32 -9.22
C GLU A 68 5.90 -4.81 -9.47
N ILE A 69 6.39 -4.38 -10.64
CA ILE A 69 6.37 -2.96 -11.04
C ILE A 69 4.94 -2.43 -11.13
N ALA A 70 4.03 -3.16 -11.78
CA ALA A 70 2.64 -2.71 -11.90
C ALA A 70 1.97 -2.55 -10.53
N ASN A 71 2.19 -3.51 -9.63
CA ASN A 71 1.67 -3.49 -8.27
C ASN A 71 2.25 -2.35 -7.43
N SER A 72 3.56 -2.13 -7.52
CA SER A 72 4.25 -1.05 -6.82
C SER A 72 3.80 0.32 -7.31
N VAL A 73 3.68 0.52 -8.63
CA VAL A 73 3.21 1.79 -9.21
C VAL A 73 1.76 2.08 -8.85
N SER A 74 0.86 1.09 -8.92
CA SER A 74 -0.56 1.30 -8.65
C SER A 74 -0.81 1.77 -7.22
N HIS A 75 -0.16 1.14 -6.23
CA HIS A 75 -0.26 1.57 -4.83
C HIS A 75 0.64 2.77 -4.52
N GLY A 76 1.72 2.99 -5.26
CA GLY A 76 2.52 4.21 -5.16
C GLY A 76 1.70 5.47 -5.51
N ILE A 77 0.83 5.38 -6.53
CA ILE A 77 -0.15 6.43 -6.83
C ILE A 77 -1.12 6.60 -5.66
N GLY A 78 -1.62 5.50 -5.09
CA GLY A 78 -2.44 5.53 -3.87
C GLY A 78 -1.76 6.25 -2.69
N ALA A 79 -0.46 6.02 -2.48
CA ALA A 79 0.32 6.67 -1.43
C ALA A 79 0.43 8.17 -1.66
N LEU A 80 0.66 8.61 -2.91
CA LEU A 80 0.67 10.04 -3.25
C LEU A 80 -0.69 10.70 -3.03
N LEU A 81 -1.78 10.02 -3.39
CA LEU A 81 -3.14 10.49 -3.11
C LEU A 81 -3.39 10.56 -1.59
N ALA A 82 -2.91 9.59 -0.81
CA ALA A 82 -3.03 9.60 0.64
C ALA A 82 -2.24 10.75 1.28
N ILE A 83 -1.04 11.07 0.78
CA ILE A 83 -0.27 12.25 1.20
C ILE A 83 -1.07 13.53 0.94
N ALA A 84 -1.71 13.65 -0.21
CA ALA A 84 -2.55 14.81 -0.53
C ALA A 84 -3.84 14.87 0.32
N ALA A 85 -4.41 13.72 0.69
CA ALA A 85 -5.61 13.63 1.51
C ALA A 85 -5.42 14.13 2.95
N ILE A 86 -4.23 13.93 3.55
CA ILE A 86 -3.92 14.33 4.93
C ILE A 86 -4.18 15.83 5.17
N PRO A 87 -3.54 16.78 4.47
CA PRO A 87 -3.75 18.20 4.73
C PRO A 87 -5.19 18.63 4.45
N ILE A 88 -5.86 18.06 3.45
CA ILE A 88 -7.26 18.36 3.14
C ILE A 88 -8.16 18.00 4.33
N LEU A 89 -8.02 16.79 4.88
CA LEU A 89 -8.81 16.33 6.02
C LEU A 89 -8.46 17.08 7.30
N VAL A 90 -7.17 17.37 7.53
CA VAL A 90 -6.72 18.12 8.72
C VAL A 90 -7.29 19.53 8.70
N VAL A 91 -7.18 20.25 7.59
CA VAL A 91 -7.75 21.60 7.46
C VAL A 91 -9.25 21.55 7.68
N LYS A 92 -9.97 20.63 7.01
CA LYS A 92 -11.42 20.55 7.16
C LYS A 92 -11.83 20.24 8.60
N ALA A 93 -11.19 19.27 9.24
CA ALA A 93 -11.45 18.91 10.62
C ALA A 93 -11.21 20.06 11.60
N VAL A 94 -10.09 20.78 11.46
CA VAL A 94 -9.76 21.94 12.32
C VAL A 94 -10.73 23.09 12.08
N SER A 95 -11.10 23.38 10.83
CA SER A 95 -12.08 24.42 10.49
C SER A 95 -13.48 24.14 11.05
N HIS A 96 -13.83 22.88 11.33
CA HIS A 96 -15.12 22.48 11.92
C HIS A 96 -15.02 22.16 13.42
N GLY A 97 -13.97 22.64 14.11
CA GLY A 97 -13.85 22.57 15.57
C GLY A 97 -12.77 21.62 16.11
N GLY A 98 -12.11 20.84 15.24
CA GLY A 98 -11.01 19.97 15.62
C GLY A 98 -11.45 18.82 16.55
N GLY A 99 -10.70 18.59 17.64
CA GLY A 99 -11.03 17.56 18.63
C GLY A 99 -11.19 16.16 18.02
N ILE A 100 -12.39 15.58 18.17
CA ILE A 100 -12.70 14.25 17.63
C ILE A 100 -12.64 14.20 16.10
N LEU A 101 -12.97 15.30 15.41
CA LEU A 101 -12.85 15.38 13.95
C LEU A 101 -11.40 15.24 13.51
N LEU A 102 -10.49 15.95 14.19
CA LEU A 102 -9.05 15.90 13.89
C LEU A 102 -8.48 14.51 14.20
N PHE A 103 -8.87 13.92 15.32
CA PHE A 103 -8.45 12.56 15.67
C PHE A 103 -8.90 11.55 14.60
N ALA A 104 -10.17 11.56 14.21
CA ALA A 104 -10.70 10.66 13.19
C ALA A 104 -10.06 10.89 11.81
N ALA A 105 -9.82 12.14 11.43
CA ALA A 105 -9.13 12.52 10.20
C ALA A 105 -7.70 11.95 10.16
N LEU A 106 -6.94 12.09 11.24
CA LEU A 106 -5.58 11.59 11.34
C LEU A 106 -5.54 10.06 11.31
N VAL A 107 -6.40 9.40 12.08
CA VAL A 107 -6.47 7.94 12.11
C VAL A 107 -6.81 7.38 10.72
N TYR A 108 -7.82 7.94 10.05
CA TYR A 108 -8.18 7.52 8.70
C TYR A 108 -7.05 7.75 7.69
N SER A 109 -6.49 8.96 7.64
CA SER A 109 -5.51 9.33 6.62
C SER A 109 -4.13 8.69 6.83
N LEU A 110 -3.69 8.50 8.08
CA LEU A 110 -2.42 7.84 8.38
C LEU A 110 -2.46 6.33 8.12
N THR A 111 -3.57 5.66 8.46
CA THR A 111 -3.73 4.24 8.13
C THR A 111 -3.81 4.02 6.62
N MET A 112 -4.48 4.92 5.89
CA MET A 112 -4.49 4.92 4.42
C MET A 112 -3.07 5.08 3.84
N LEU A 113 -2.30 6.07 4.33
CA LEU A 113 -0.93 6.28 3.89
C LEU A 113 -0.06 5.05 4.18
N LEU A 114 -0.20 4.46 5.37
CA LEU A 114 0.58 3.31 5.79
C LEU A 114 0.32 2.10 4.90
N GLU A 115 -0.95 1.79 4.61
CA GLU A 115 -1.37 0.72 3.69
C GLU A 115 -0.70 0.86 2.32
N TYR A 116 -0.89 2.00 1.67
CA TYR A 116 -0.33 2.21 0.34
C TYR A 116 1.19 2.22 0.32
N THR A 117 1.82 2.77 1.37
CA THR A 117 3.29 2.81 1.48
C THR A 117 3.86 1.42 1.68
N MET A 118 3.32 0.63 2.62
CA MET A 118 3.82 -0.72 2.90
C MET A 118 3.61 -1.64 1.70
N SER A 119 2.50 -1.50 0.99
CA SER A 119 2.25 -2.26 -0.22
C SER A 119 3.19 -1.90 -1.37
N THR A 120 3.44 -0.59 -1.56
CA THR A 120 4.42 -0.12 -2.55
C THR A 120 5.80 -0.67 -2.27
N LEU A 121 6.24 -0.64 -1.00
CA LEU A 121 7.54 -1.15 -0.56
C LEU A 121 7.63 -2.67 -0.68
N TYR A 122 6.57 -3.41 -0.34
CA TYR A 122 6.52 -4.86 -0.50
C TYR A 122 6.80 -5.30 -1.94
N HIS A 123 6.20 -4.60 -2.91
CA HIS A 123 6.37 -4.90 -4.33
C HIS A 123 7.64 -4.30 -4.94
N ALA A 124 8.18 -3.21 -4.37
CA ALA A 124 9.43 -2.60 -4.84
C ALA A 124 10.69 -3.37 -4.37
N ILE A 125 10.64 -4.00 -3.20
CA ILE A 125 11.80 -4.63 -2.58
C ILE A 125 12.05 -6.02 -3.17
N ALA A 126 13.25 -6.20 -3.75
CA ALA A 126 13.70 -7.49 -4.27
C ALA A 126 14.37 -8.38 -3.21
N VAL A 127 14.88 -7.79 -2.12
CA VAL A 127 15.67 -8.51 -1.10
C VAL A 127 14.77 -9.42 -0.26
N ASP A 128 15.01 -10.74 -0.30
CA ASP A 128 14.20 -11.78 0.33
C ASP A 128 13.80 -11.54 1.79
N LYS A 129 14.79 -11.26 2.64
CA LYS A 129 14.58 -11.09 4.08
C LYS A 129 13.69 -9.88 4.36
N ALA A 130 13.96 -8.77 3.69
CA ALA A 130 13.15 -7.56 3.80
C ALA A 130 11.76 -7.78 3.20
N LYS A 131 11.65 -8.42 2.04
CA LYS A 131 10.38 -8.71 1.36
C LYS A 131 9.42 -9.52 2.24
N ARG A 132 9.94 -10.46 3.05
CA ARG A 132 9.12 -11.20 4.02
C ARG A 132 8.53 -10.30 5.12
N VAL A 133 9.32 -9.37 5.65
CA VAL A 133 8.85 -8.40 6.66
C VAL A 133 7.82 -7.47 6.06
N PHE A 134 8.12 -6.87 4.90
CA PHE A 134 7.20 -5.96 4.22
C PHE A 134 5.90 -6.65 3.77
N LYS A 135 5.93 -7.95 3.46
CA LYS A 135 4.71 -8.72 3.19
C LYS A 135 3.79 -8.76 4.42
N VAL A 136 4.34 -9.04 5.60
CA VAL A 136 3.57 -9.08 6.85
C VAL A 136 3.03 -7.68 7.17
N LEU A 137 3.84 -6.63 6.98
CA LEU A 137 3.42 -5.25 7.19
C LEU A 137 2.31 -4.85 6.21
N ASP A 138 2.46 -5.11 4.92
CA ASP A 138 1.45 -4.87 3.88
C ASP A 138 0.12 -5.54 4.25
N HIS A 139 0.12 -6.84 4.56
CA HIS A 139 -1.12 -7.54 4.92
C HIS A 139 -1.72 -7.07 6.26
N SER A 140 -0.88 -6.61 7.19
CA SER A 140 -1.32 -6.02 8.46
C SER A 140 -1.97 -4.66 8.27
N CYS A 141 -1.44 -3.85 7.35
CA CYS A 141 -1.95 -2.50 7.11
C CYS A 141 -3.36 -2.52 6.50
N ILE A 142 -3.74 -3.59 5.77
CA ILE A 142 -5.12 -3.76 5.28
C ILE A 142 -6.11 -3.76 6.46
N TYR A 143 -5.80 -4.51 7.52
CA TYR A 143 -6.65 -4.53 8.73
C TYR A 143 -6.74 -3.15 9.39
N LEU A 144 -5.58 -2.46 9.51
CA LEU A 144 -5.52 -1.14 10.11
C LEU A 144 -6.27 -0.10 9.28
N PHE A 145 -6.18 -0.16 7.95
CA PHE A 145 -6.88 0.76 7.07
C PHE A 145 -8.38 0.51 7.05
N ILE A 146 -8.83 -0.75 7.11
CA ILE A 146 -10.25 -1.04 7.31
C ILE A 146 -10.74 -0.39 8.62
N ALA A 147 -10.04 -0.58 9.74
CA ALA A 147 -10.43 0.06 11.01
C ALA A 147 -10.35 1.60 10.97
N GLY A 148 -9.31 2.13 10.33
CA GLY A 148 -9.13 3.56 10.11
C GLY A 148 -10.27 4.16 9.28
N SER A 149 -10.74 3.46 8.24
CA SER A 149 -11.84 3.89 7.38
C SER A 149 -13.18 3.97 8.10
N TYR A 150 -13.38 3.16 9.14
CA TYR A 150 -14.58 3.20 9.98
C TYR A 150 -14.57 4.36 10.97
N THR A 151 -13.39 4.75 11.44
CA THR A 151 -13.21 5.72 12.53
C THR A 151 -13.99 7.03 12.33
N PRO A 152 -13.96 7.73 11.17
CA PRO A 152 -14.74 8.95 10.97
C PRO A 152 -16.26 8.70 11.01
N PHE A 153 -16.76 7.65 10.37
CA PHE A 153 -18.19 7.31 10.42
C PHE A 153 -18.64 6.95 11.83
N CYS A 154 -17.83 6.18 12.56
CA CYS A 154 -18.17 5.72 13.90
C CYS A 154 -18.17 6.83 14.95
N LEU A 155 -17.14 7.69 14.93
CA LEU A 155 -16.90 8.67 16.00
C LEU A 155 -17.56 10.03 15.71
N ILE A 156 -17.91 10.32 14.46
CA ILE A 156 -18.55 11.58 14.07
C ILE A 156 -20.01 11.31 13.71
N THR A 157 -20.27 10.57 12.62
CA THR A 157 -21.63 10.36 12.11
C THR A 157 -22.52 9.54 13.04
N LEU A 158 -21.98 8.45 13.59
CA LEU A 158 -22.72 7.49 14.40
C LEU A 158 -22.48 7.68 15.91
N ALA A 159 -21.94 8.82 16.33
CA ALA A 159 -21.58 9.08 17.73
C ALA A 159 -22.76 8.79 18.68
N ASP A 160 -23.95 9.28 18.34
CA ASP A 160 -25.17 9.11 19.13
C ASP A 160 -25.94 7.81 18.83
N ALA A 161 -25.50 7.04 17.84
CA ALA A 161 -26.15 5.80 17.38
C ALA A 161 -25.38 4.53 17.78
N GLY A 162 -24.43 4.64 18.72
CA GLY A 162 -23.61 3.51 19.17
C GLY A 162 -22.35 3.27 18.33
N GLY A 163 -21.93 4.23 17.50
CA GLY A 163 -20.75 4.11 16.63
C GLY A 163 -19.45 3.81 17.38
N VAL A 164 -19.33 4.22 18.65
CA VAL A 164 -18.17 3.85 19.51
C VAL A 164 -18.04 2.34 19.68
N TRP A 165 -19.16 1.61 19.82
CA TRP A 165 -19.14 0.14 19.94
C TRP A 165 -18.70 -0.52 18.64
N LEU A 166 -19.19 -0.02 17.50
CA LEU A 166 -18.73 -0.47 16.19
C LEU A 166 -17.23 -0.19 16.00
N CYS A 167 -16.77 1.00 16.39
CA CYS A 167 -15.35 1.38 16.33
C CYS A 167 -14.50 0.41 17.15
N ALA A 168 -14.86 0.17 18.41
CA ALA A 168 -14.16 -0.74 19.30
C ALA A 168 -14.13 -2.18 18.74
N PHE A 169 -15.25 -2.66 18.22
CA PHE A 169 -15.35 -3.99 17.60
C PHE A 169 -14.42 -4.13 16.39
N VAL A 170 -14.46 -3.18 15.46
CA VAL A 170 -13.65 -3.22 14.24
C VAL A 170 -12.16 -3.09 14.56
N TRP A 171 -11.78 -2.20 15.49
CA TRP A 171 -10.38 -2.07 15.94
C TRP A 171 -9.88 -3.33 16.66
N ALA A 172 -10.69 -3.94 17.52
CA ALA A 172 -10.33 -5.19 18.20
C ALA A 172 -10.08 -6.32 17.18
N LEU A 173 -10.96 -6.47 16.19
CA LEU A 173 -10.78 -7.44 15.11
C LEU A 173 -9.59 -7.12 14.21
N ALA A 174 -9.32 -5.84 13.93
CA ALA A 174 -8.15 -5.44 13.17
C ALA A 174 -6.85 -5.78 13.91
N ILE A 175 -6.75 -5.48 15.20
CA ILE A 175 -5.59 -5.84 16.03
C ILE A 175 -5.42 -7.35 16.11
N ALA A 176 -6.51 -8.11 16.29
CA ALA A 176 -6.48 -9.57 16.25
C ALA A 176 -6.02 -10.10 14.87
N GLY A 177 -6.46 -9.45 13.79
CA GLY A 177 -6.04 -9.73 12.41
C GLY A 177 -4.55 -9.50 12.19
N VAL A 178 -4.02 -8.36 12.66
CA VAL A 178 -2.59 -8.03 12.63
C VAL A 178 -1.77 -9.05 13.42
N ALA A 179 -2.22 -9.42 14.62
CA ALA A 179 -1.57 -10.46 15.42
C ALA A 179 -1.58 -11.81 14.68
N CYS A 180 -2.72 -12.21 14.10
CA CYS A 180 -2.81 -13.42 13.29
C CYS A 180 -1.84 -13.38 12.11
N GLU A 181 -1.70 -12.25 11.41
CA GLU A 181 -0.80 -12.13 10.26
C GLU A 181 0.67 -12.20 10.68
N ALA A 182 1.02 -11.63 11.84
CA ALA A 182 2.37 -11.69 12.40
C ALA A 182 2.78 -13.12 12.81
N PHE A 183 1.85 -13.93 13.36
CA PHE A 183 2.15 -15.28 13.83
C PHE A 183 1.83 -16.40 12.81
N TRP A 184 0.93 -16.16 11.84
CA TRP A 184 0.42 -17.17 10.90
C TRP A 184 0.71 -16.82 9.44
N VAL A 185 1.99 -16.65 9.11
CA VAL A 185 2.50 -16.18 7.81
C VAL A 185 2.08 -17.03 6.58
N PHE A 186 1.66 -18.29 6.78
CA PHE A 186 1.28 -19.23 5.71
C PHE A 186 -0.24 -19.53 5.63
N ARG A 187 -1.10 -18.59 6.06
CA ARG A 187 -2.55 -18.76 5.94
C ARG A 187 -3.00 -18.81 4.46
N PRO A 188 -3.97 -19.66 4.09
CA PRO A 188 -4.61 -19.63 2.78
C PRO A 188 -5.19 -18.24 2.49
N ARG A 189 -4.78 -17.66 1.36
CA ARG A 189 -5.09 -16.26 0.98
C ARG A 189 -6.58 -15.94 0.88
N TRP A 190 -7.42 -16.94 0.53
CA TRP A 190 -8.87 -16.75 0.48
C TRP A 190 -9.45 -16.48 1.87
N ILE A 191 -8.84 -17.01 2.94
CA ILE A 191 -9.27 -16.74 4.31
C ILE A 191 -9.03 -15.27 4.64
N SER A 192 -7.86 -14.73 4.32
CA SER A 192 -7.59 -13.30 4.52
C SER A 192 -8.59 -12.43 3.75
N ALA A 193 -8.86 -12.76 2.48
CA ALA A 193 -9.87 -12.04 1.69
C ALA A 193 -11.27 -12.07 2.33
N VAL A 194 -11.71 -13.22 2.84
CA VAL A 194 -12.99 -13.36 3.55
C VAL A 194 -12.99 -12.55 4.85
N LEU A 195 -11.90 -12.58 5.62
CA LEU A 195 -11.80 -11.83 6.87
C LEU A 195 -11.81 -10.31 6.63
N TYR A 196 -11.08 -9.83 5.63
CA TYR A 196 -11.10 -8.42 5.23
C TYR A 196 -12.49 -7.99 4.79
N LEU A 197 -13.16 -8.81 3.97
CA LEU A 197 -14.50 -8.50 3.47
C LEU A 197 -15.52 -8.52 4.61
N ALA A 198 -15.50 -9.55 5.47
CA ALA A 198 -16.39 -9.63 6.62
C ALA A 198 -16.21 -8.45 7.59
N LEU A 199 -14.96 -8.06 7.87
CA LEU A 199 -14.66 -6.88 8.67
C LEU A 199 -15.15 -5.60 8.00
N GLY A 200 -14.90 -5.45 6.69
CA GLY A 200 -15.32 -4.31 5.89
C GLY A 200 -16.83 -4.17 5.74
N TRP A 201 -17.59 -5.25 5.87
CA TRP A 201 -19.06 -5.25 5.81
C TRP A 201 -19.75 -5.11 7.19
N ALA A 202 -19.00 -5.00 8.28
CA ALA A 202 -19.55 -4.82 9.64
C ALA A 202 -20.46 -3.57 9.76
N ILE A 203 -20.25 -2.54 8.93
CA ILE A 203 -21.06 -1.33 8.87
C ILE A 203 -22.53 -1.61 8.52
N VAL A 204 -22.83 -2.74 7.87
CA VAL A 204 -24.21 -3.08 7.47
C VAL A 204 -25.14 -3.23 8.67
N TRP A 205 -24.64 -3.66 9.83
CA TRP A 205 -25.46 -3.68 11.06
C TRP A 205 -25.91 -2.30 11.52
N TYR A 206 -25.17 -1.25 11.15
CA TYR A 206 -25.47 0.15 11.45
C TYR A 206 -26.07 0.89 10.25
N LEU A 207 -26.43 0.18 9.18
CA LEU A 207 -26.96 0.79 7.96
C LEU A 207 -28.21 1.67 8.20
N PRO A 208 -29.20 1.27 9.03
CA PRO A 208 -30.35 2.14 9.30
C PRO A 208 -29.95 3.48 9.91
N ALA A 209 -29.03 3.47 10.88
CA ALA A 209 -28.52 4.68 11.50
C ALA A 209 -27.72 5.53 10.51
N LEU A 210 -26.95 4.89 9.62
CA LEU A 210 -26.15 5.57 8.61
C LEU A 210 -27.01 6.27 7.55
N VAL A 211 -28.09 5.61 7.12
CA VAL A 211 -29.07 6.17 6.17
C VAL A 211 -29.75 7.41 6.76
N SER A 212 -30.01 7.43 8.07
CA SER A 212 -30.56 8.61 8.73
C SER A 212 -29.55 9.73 8.98
N ALA A 213 -28.25 9.41 9.05
CA ALA A 213 -27.22 10.35 9.50
C ALA A 213 -26.43 11.03 8.37
N ILE A 214 -26.42 10.46 7.16
CA ILE A 214 -25.66 11.00 6.02
C ILE A 214 -26.59 11.28 4.83
N PRO A 215 -26.42 12.39 4.10
CA PRO A 215 -27.13 12.63 2.84
C PRO A 215 -26.97 11.49 1.83
N THR A 216 -28.00 11.27 1.01
CA THR A 216 -28.06 10.18 0.01
C THR A 216 -26.83 10.09 -0.89
N ALA A 217 -26.24 11.23 -1.27
CA ALA A 217 -25.03 11.26 -2.09
C ALA A 217 -23.80 10.67 -1.37
N GLY A 218 -23.60 10.97 -0.09
CA GLY A 218 -22.53 10.39 0.72
C GLY A 218 -22.72 8.89 0.94
N LEU A 219 -23.97 8.45 1.11
CA LEU A 219 -24.31 7.03 1.19
C LEU A 219 -23.95 6.29 -0.11
N TRP A 220 -24.27 6.85 -1.28
CA TRP A 220 -23.90 6.23 -2.56
C TRP A 220 -22.39 6.14 -2.77
N LEU A 221 -21.63 7.17 -2.38
CA LEU A 221 -20.16 7.10 -2.42
C LEU A 221 -19.64 5.95 -1.56
N LEU A 222 -20.18 5.79 -0.35
CA LEU A 222 -19.80 4.69 0.55
C LEU A 222 -20.17 3.32 -0.02
N VAL A 223 -21.39 3.16 -0.54
CA VAL A 223 -21.88 1.90 -1.12
C VAL A 223 -21.06 1.51 -2.34
N ILE A 224 -20.85 2.44 -3.29
CA ILE A 224 -20.05 2.17 -4.49
C ILE A 224 -18.61 1.87 -4.09
N GLY A 225 -18.05 2.58 -3.10
CA GLY A 225 -16.73 2.27 -2.54
C GLY A 225 -16.64 0.86 -1.96
N GLY A 226 -17.64 0.43 -1.18
CA GLY A 226 -17.75 -0.94 -0.66
C GLY A 226 -17.87 -2.00 -1.76
N VAL A 227 -18.61 -1.70 -2.82
CA VAL A 227 -18.72 -2.56 -4.02
C VAL A 227 -17.37 -2.65 -4.74
N CYS A 228 -16.63 -1.55 -4.89
CA CYS A 228 -15.28 -1.56 -5.46
C CYS A 228 -14.35 -2.50 -4.69
N TYR A 229 -14.33 -2.43 -3.35
CA TYR A 229 -13.54 -3.37 -2.53
C TYR A 229 -13.98 -4.81 -2.72
N SER A 230 -15.29 -5.06 -2.74
CA SER A 230 -15.85 -6.41 -2.90
C SER A 230 -15.47 -7.03 -4.25
N ILE A 231 -15.56 -6.26 -5.34
CA ILE A 231 -15.12 -6.66 -6.68
C ILE A 231 -13.61 -6.89 -6.68
N GLY A 232 -12.84 -6.01 -6.04
CA GLY A 232 -11.40 -6.17 -5.84
C GLY A 232 -11.05 -7.52 -5.21
N CYS A 233 -11.76 -7.94 -4.15
CA CYS A 233 -11.53 -9.23 -3.49
C CYS A 233 -11.65 -10.43 -4.45
N ILE A 234 -12.53 -10.36 -5.44
CA ILE A 234 -12.65 -11.40 -6.48
C ILE A 234 -11.34 -11.52 -7.26
N PHE A 235 -10.80 -10.39 -7.74
CA PHE A 235 -9.52 -10.35 -8.46
C PHE A 235 -8.33 -10.76 -7.57
N TYR A 236 -8.37 -10.44 -6.28
CA TYR A 236 -7.36 -10.88 -5.31
C TYR A 236 -7.29 -12.42 -5.20
N VAL A 237 -8.43 -13.09 -5.16
CA VAL A 237 -8.49 -14.56 -5.11
C VAL A 237 -8.06 -15.18 -6.44
N LEU A 238 -8.35 -14.52 -7.57
CA LEU A 238 -8.02 -14.96 -8.93
C LEU A 238 -6.57 -14.69 -9.38
N LYS A 239 -5.68 -14.28 -8.48
CA LYS A 239 -4.28 -13.91 -8.79
C LYS A 239 -3.37 -15.01 -9.37
N LYS A 240 -3.90 -16.21 -9.59
CA LYS A 240 -3.23 -17.25 -10.40
C LYS A 240 -3.07 -16.79 -11.86
N VAL A 241 -3.91 -15.87 -12.34
CA VAL A 241 -3.84 -15.27 -13.68
C VAL A 241 -2.95 -14.01 -13.66
N PRO A 242 -2.12 -13.77 -14.70
CA PRO A 242 -1.27 -12.58 -14.79
C PRO A 242 -2.01 -11.27 -14.56
N TYR A 243 -1.37 -10.34 -13.83
CA TYR A 243 -1.84 -8.96 -13.56
C TYR A 243 -3.15 -8.81 -12.76
N MET A 244 -3.83 -9.89 -12.37
CA MET A 244 -5.07 -9.79 -11.58
C MET A 244 -4.84 -9.09 -10.23
N HIS A 245 -3.64 -9.22 -9.65
CA HIS A 245 -3.30 -8.51 -8.42
C HIS A 245 -3.19 -6.99 -8.64
N SER A 246 -2.66 -6.56 -9.78
CA SER A 246 -2.60 -5.15 -10.14
C SER A 246 -4.01 -4.59 -10.38
N ILE A 247 -4.90 -5.38 -10.99
CA ILE A 247 -6.32 -5.00 -11.14
C ILE A 247 -6.99 -4.86 -9.77
N PHE A 248 -6.71 -5.78 -8.83
CA PHE A 248 -7.15 -5.65 -7.45
C PHE A 248 -6.69 -4.32 -6.83
N HIS A 249 -5.42 -3.92 -6.99
CA HIS A 249 -4.91 -2.64 -6.50
C HIS A 249 -5.70 -1.45 -7.06
N LEU A 250 -6.06 -1.48 -8.34
CA LEU A 250 -6.86 -0.40 -8.94
C LEU A 250 -8.26 -0.30 -8.32
N TRP A 251 -8.91 -1.43 -8.03
CA TRP A 251 -10.21 -1.44 -7.33
C TRP A 251 -10.11 -0.95 -5.88
N VAL A 252 -9.02 -1.28 -5.18
CA VAL A 252 -8.74 -0.79 -3.82
C VAL A 252 -8.56 0.74 -3.83
N VAL A 253 -7.78 1.27 -4.77
CA VAL A 253 -7.58 2.72 -4.94
C VAL A 253 -8.89 3.41 -5.28
N ALA A 254 -9.68 2.87 -6.23
CA ALA A 254 -10.98 3.44 -6.58
C ALA A 254 -11.94 3.46 -5.37
N GLY A 255 -12.01 2.36 -4.61
CA GLY A 255 -12.81 2.28 -3.39
C GLY A 255 -12.36 3.29 -2.32
N SER A 256 -11.05 3.46 -2.15
CA SER A 256 -10.47 4.43 -1.22
C SER A 256 -10.78 5.87 -1.61
N VAL A 257 -10.70 6.21 -2.90
CA VAL A 257 -11.06 7.55 -3.40
C VAL A 257 -12.52 7.85 -3.11
N LEU A 258 -13.42 6.90 -3.38
CA LEU A 258 -14.85 7.07 -3.09
C LEU A 258 -15.13 7.23 -1.60
N GLN A 259 -14.49 6.42 -0.74
CA GLN A 259 -14.62 6.58 0.71
C GLN A 259 -14.01 7.88 1.21
N PHE A 260 -12.87 8.29 0.67
CA PHE A 260 -12.26 9.59 0.99
C PHE A 260 -13.22 10.72 0.66
N LEU A 261 -13.85 10.69 -0.52
CA LEU A 261 -14.87 11.66 -0.92
C LEU A 261 -16.08 11.63 0.02
N ALA A 262 -16.54 10.45 0.44
CA ALA A 262 -17.62 10.33 1.41
C ALA A 262 -17.26 11.00 2.75
N VAL A 263 -16.06 10.72 3.27
CA VAL A 263 -15.57 11.28 4.53
C VAL A 263 -15.38 12.80 4.42
N VAL A 264 -14.62 13.25 3.43
CA VAL A 264 -14.27 14.67 3.30
C VAL A 264 -15.44 15.54 2.93
N LEU A 265 -16.47 15.05 2.21
CA LEU A 265 -17.59 15.88 1.78
C LEU A 265 -18.80 15.80 2.72
N TYR A 266 -19.03 14.66 3.37
CA TYR A 266 -20.28 14.39 4.09
C TYR A 266 -20.12 14.00 5.56
N VAL A 267 -18.90 13.76 6.04
CA VAL A 267 -18.64 13.43 7.45
C VAL A 267 -17.88 14.56 8.16
N MET A 268 -16.88 15.14 7.49
CA MET A 268 -16.06 16.26 7.98
C MET A 268 -16.72 17.62 7.73
#